data_AF-A0A1F5GEX7-F1
#
_entry.id   AF-A0A1F5GEX7-F1
#
_cell.length_a   1.000
_cell.length_b   1.000
_cell.length_c   1.000
_cell.angle_alpha   90.00
_cell.angle_beta   90.00
_cell.angle_gamma   90.00
#
_symmetry.space_group_name_H-M   'P 1'
#
loop_
_entity.id
_entity.type
_entity.pdbx_description
1 polymer ?
#
loop_
_entity_poly.entity_id
_entity_poly.type
_entity_poly.pdbx_seq_one_letter_code
_entity_poly.pdbx_strand_id
1 'polypeptide(L)'
;MTPEALGNTHSEVGSGPKTYGQTVREGRKLVGLSQEKLADQAELSQGYLSQIEHDEVKDPSFAVRTRIAVVLGFKIDDTEATENGDVIFLEPHAAYLQKIMLELAPEQKDLLMAYIKLTFPQASLEQASYLSMPQPLSGPELGAKIQDERVKREWSQGQLANRASLSQGYLSQLENGDVKSPSLSVVDRISTALEMDIKDLAGVTTMKVPGEIASVDQFLRDENVTQDVKDAKLKSLMNFLEIIGDPVFQDNFIILPRNQQDTSTPAQ
;
A
#
# COMPACT_ATOMS: atom_id res chain seq x y z
N MET A 1 44.74 42.94 -7.23
CA MET A 1 44.25 41.64 -7.71
C MET A 1 44.12 40.74 -6.50
N THR A 2 42.90 40.63 -5.99
CA THR A 2 42.48 39.70 -4.95
C THR A 2 42.04 38.38 -5.60
N PRO A 3 42.43 37.21 -5.09
CA PRO A 3 41.78 35.96 -5.47
C PRO A 3 40.57 35.72 -4.54
N GLU A 4 39.39 35.99 -5.06
CA GLU A 4 38.10 35.60 -4.49
C GLU A 4 37.78 34.13 -4.80
N ALA A 5 37.13 33.49 -3.82
CA ALA A 5 36.08 32.48 -3.98
C ALA A 5 36.31 31.28 -4.90
N LEU A 6 36.70 30.16 -4.29
CA LEU A 6 36.15 28.85 -4.66
C LEU A 6 35.38 28.32 -3.44
N GLY A 7 34.08 28.62 -3.43
CA GLY A 7 33.14 27.98 -2.52
C GLY A 7 32.99 26.51 -2.90
N ASN A 8 33.29 25.63 -1.96
CA ASN A 8 32.89 24.23 -2.01
C ASN A 8 31.38 24.13 -2.14
N THR A 9 30.87 23.88 -3.34
CA THR A 9 29.55 23.30 -3.54
C THR A 9 29.69 21.78 -3.54
N HIS A 10 29.98 21.21 -2.37
CA HIS A 10 29.51 19.86 -2.07
C HIS A 10 28.05 20.02 -1.64
N SER A 11 27.13 19.97 -2.61
CA SER A 11 25.73 19.70 -2.30
C SER A 11 25.64 18.23 -1.92
N GLU A 12 25.64 17.97 -0.62
CA GLU A 12 25.39 16.67 -0.03
C GLU A 12 24.06 16.12 -0.55
N VAL A 13 24.13 14.99 -1.26
CA VAL A 13 22.98 14.11 -1.50
C VAL A 13 22.53 13.64 -0.11
N GLY A 14 21.33 14.03 0.30
CA GLY A 14 20.79 13.73 1.62
C GLY A 14 20.68 12.22 1.85
N SER A 15 21.69 11.63 2.50
CA SER A 15 21.69 10.24 2.96
C SER A 15 21.06 10.16 4.36
N GLY A 16 19.75 10.40 4.43
CA GLY A 16 18.94 10.10 5.61
C GLY A 16 17.80 9.16 5.23
N PRO A 17 17.30 8.31 6.15
CA PRO A 17 16.12 7.49 5.89
C PRO A 17 14.94 8.40 5.54
N LYS A 18 14.22 8.07 4.47
CA LYS A 18 13.05 8.83 4.02
C LYS A 18 11.99 8.82 5.11
N THR A 19 11.32 9.95 5.29
CA THR A 19 10.17 10.00 6.21
C THR A 19 8.98 9.23 5.62
N TYR A 20 8.00 8.90 6.47
CA TYR A 20 6.76 8.28 6.00
C TYR A 20 6.04 9.20 4.99
N GLY A 21 5.95 10.51 5.26
CA GLY A 21 5.34 11.46 4.36
C GLY A 21 6.04 11.53 2.99
N GLN A 22 7.37 11.55 2.99
CA GLN A 22 8.17 11.49 1.76
C GLN A 22 7.93 10.20 0.98
N THR A 23 7.89 9.06 1.67
CA THR A 23 7.65 7.74 1.05
C THR A 23 6.28 7.68 0.39
N VAL A 24 5.23 8.15 1.09
CA VAL A 24 3.88 8.23 0.52
C VAL A 24 3.86 9.15 -0.69
N ARG A 25 4.49 10.33 -0.61
CA ARG A 25 4.53 11.30 -1.72
C ARG A 25 5.25 10.76 -2.94
N GLU A 26 6.41 10.13 -2.76
CA GLU A 26 7.20 9.55 -3.84
C GLU A 26 6.49 8.34 -4.44
N GLY A 27 5.98 7.45 -3.60
CA GLY A 27 5.13 6.33 -4.00
C GLY A 27 3.96 6.78 -4.85
N ARG A 28 3.22 7.79 -4.37
CA ARG A 28 2.12 8.40 -5.09
C ARG A 28 2.54 8.94 -6.47
N LYS A 29 3.68 9.63 -6.54
CA LYS A 29 4.23 10.15 -7.81
C LYS A 29 4.65 9.02 -8.76
N LEU A 30 5.25 7.96 -8.22
CA LEU A 30 5.68 6.78 -8.96
C LEU A 30 4.47 6.09 -9.65
N VAL A 31 3.35 5.96 -8.93
CA VAL A 31 2.10 5.41 -9.48
C VAL A 31 1.22 6.46 -10.20
N GLY A 32 1.64 7.73 -10.23
CA GLY A 32 0.96 8.84 -10.92
C GLY A 32 -0.34 9.33 -10.37
N LEU A 33 -0.57 9.09 -9.10
CA LEU A 33 -1.77 9.58 -8.44
C LEU A 33 -1.58 11.07 -8.09
N SER A 34 -2.63 11.87 -8.30
CA SER A 34 -2.74 13.16 -7.63
C SER A 34 -3.00 12.91 -6.14
N GLN A 35 -2.74 13.90 -5.28
CA GLN A 35 -3.10 13.79 -3.86
C GLN A 35 -4.61 13.54 -3.70
N GLU A 36 -5.44 14.18 -4.51
CA GLU A 36 -6.89 13.98 -4.49
C GLU A 36 -7.26 12.52 -4.81
N LYS A 37 -6.68 11.93 -5.86
CA LYS A 37 -6.95 10.54 -6.25
C LYS A 37 -6.47 9.52 -5.21
N LEU A 38 -5.24 9.68 -4.67
CA LEU A 38 -4.76 8.80 -3.61
C LEU A 38 -5.63 8.94 -2.36
N ALA A 39 -6.03 10.15 -1.99
CA ALA A 39 -6.86 10.38 -0.83
C ALA A 39 -8.22 9.72 -1.00
N ASP A 40 -8.88 9.90 -2.14
CA ASP A 40 -10.16 9.27 -2.45
C ASP A 40 -10.08 7.73 -2.38
N GLN A 41 -9.09 7.13 -3.06
CA GLN A 41 -8.88 5.68 -3.06
C GLN A 41 -8.50 5.12 -1.68
N ALA A 42 -7.81 5.90 -0.85
CA ALA A 42 -7.48 5.53 0.52
C ALA A 42 -8.58 5.93 1.53
N GLU A 43 -9.72 6.44 1.07
CA GLU A 43 -10.84 6.95 1.87
C GLU A 43 -10.38 7.98 2.93
N LEU A 44 -9.62 8.97 2.46
CA LEU A 44 -9.07 10.10 3.21
C LEU A 44 -9.53 11.41 2.55
N SER A 45 -9.50 12.50 3.31
CA SER A 45 -9.57 13.82 2.68
C SER A 45 -8.23 14.19 2.05
N GLN A 46 -8.26 14.89 0.92
CA GLN A 46 -7.05 15.41 0.27
C GLN A 46 -6.21 16.25 1.25
N GLY A 47 -6.86 17.09 2.06
CA GLY A 47 -6.17 17.90 3.08
C GLY A 47 -5.43 17.06 4.10
N TYR A 48 -6.02 15.97 4.60
CA TYR A 48 -5.37 15.07 5.55
C TYR A 48 -4.21 14.31 4.91
N LEU A 49 -4.35 13.83 3.67
CA LEU A 49 -3.23 13.22 2.94
C LEU A 49 -2.10 14.22 2.73
N SER A 50 -2.41 15.48 2.40
CA SER A 50 -1.38 16.53 2.27
C SER A 50 -0.62 16.72 3.57
N GLN A 51 -1.29 16.75 4.72
CA GLN A 51 -0.63 16.83 6.02
C GLN A 51 0.30 15.64 6.29
N ILE A 52 -0.11 14.43 5.87
CA ILE A 52 0.75 13.23 5.94
C ILE A 52 2.00 13.39 5.07
N GLU A 53 1.84 13.80 3.80
CA GLU A 53 2.96 13.94 2.85
C GLU A 53 3.97 15.04 3.22
N HIS A 54 3.57 15.99 4.07
CA HIS A 54 4.42 17.05 4.62
C HIS A 54 4.90 16.74 6.05
N ASP A 55 4.70 15.51 6.54
CA ASP A 55 5.11 15.06 7.88
C ASP A 55 4.48 15.87 9.04
N GLU A 56 3.34 16.52 8.79
CA GLU A 56 2.57 17.24 9.80
C GLU A 56 1.77 16.28 10.69
N VAL A 57 1.44 15.09 10.17
CA VAL A 57 0.84 13.99 10.93
C VAL A 57 1.93 13.05 11.41
N LYS A 58 2.34 13.19 12.67
CA LYS A 58 3.46 12.43 13.25
C LYS A 58 3.23 10.92 13.33
N ASP A 59 2.00 10.51 13.67
CA ASP A 59 1.66 9.10 13.87
C ASP A 59 0.27 8.76 13.30
N PRO A 60 0.13 8.66 11.96
CA PRO A 60 -1.12 8.24 11.34
C PRO A 60 -1.55 6.87 11.86
N SER A 61 -2.86 6.66 11.98
CA SER A 61 -3.39 5.37 12.46
C SER A 61 -2.94 4.22 11.58
N PHE A 62 -2.86 3.02 12.18
CA PHE A 62 -2.52 1.81 11.44
C PHE A 62 -3.44 1.62 10.21
N ALA A 63 -4.75 1.86 10.38
CA ALA A 63 -5.73 1.78 9.30
C ALA A 63 -5.46 2.79 8.17
N VAL A 64 -5.08 4.03 8.50
CA VAL A 64 -4.69 5.03 7.49
C VAL A 64 -3.44 4.58 6.73
N ARG A 65 -2.39 4.14 7.45
CA ARG A 65 -1.16 3.67 6.83
C ARG A 65 -1.39 2.49 5.91
N THR A 66 -2.21 1.56 6.35
CA THR A 66 -2.51 0.37 5.55
C THR A 66 -3.33 0.69 4.32
N ARG A 67 -4.34 1.58 4.40
CA ARG A 67 -5.09 2.03 3.22
C ARG A 67 -4.17 2.68 2.19
N ILE A 68 -3.26 3.55 2.63
CA ILE A 68 -2.25 4.16 1.73
C ILE A 68 -1.33 3.08 1.14
N ALA A 69 -0.82 2.16 1.96
CA ALA A 69 0.08 1.09 1.51
C ALA A 69 -0.59 0.14 0.49
N VAL A 70 -1.89 -0.16 0.68
CA VAL A 70 -2.70 -0.95 -0.27
C VAL A 70 -2.82 -0.20 -1.59
N VAL A 71 -3.16 1.10 -1.56
CA VAL A 71 -3.30 1.90 -2.79
C VAL A 71 -1.97 2.14 -3.49
N LEU A 72 -0.84 2.08 -2.78
CA LEU A 72 0.49 2.22 -3.39
C LEU A 72 1.15 0.87 -3.71
N GLY A 73 0.60 -0.25 -3.23
CA GLY A 73 1.18 -1.58 -3.41
C GLY A 73 2.50 -1.79 -2.67
N PHE A 74 2.70 -1.20 -1.49
CA PHE A 74 3.93 -1.37 -0.68
C PHE A 74 3.66 -2.11 0.64
N LYS A 75 4.69 -2.52 1.40
CA LYS A 75 4.46 -3.07 2.75
C LYS A 75 4.06 -1.97 3.73
N ILE A 76 3.44 -2.37 4.84
CA ILE A 76 3.00 -1.46 5.92
C ILE A 76 4.17 -0.77 6.63
N ASP A 77 5.35 -1.43 6.64
CA ASP A 77 6.55 -1.01 7.38
C ASP A 77 7.62 -0.36 6.48
N ASP A 78 7.41 -0.40 5.15
CA ASP A 78 8.41 0.02 4.18
C ASP A 78 8.41 1.55 4.03
N THR A 79 9.21 2.20 4.87
CA THR A 79 9.90 3.46 4.53
C THR A 79 11.04 3.24 3.52
N GLU A 80 11.30 2.00 3.11
CA GLU A 80 12.17 1.64 2.01
C GLU A 80 11.53 0.50 1.21
N ALA A 81 11.26 0.72 -0.08
CA ALA A 81 10.94 -0.37 -1.00
C ALA A 81 12.16 -1.29 -1.06
N THR A 82 12.17 -2.35 -0.25
CA THR A 82 13.30 -3.27 -0.16
C THR A 82 13.21 -4.30 -1.28
N GLU A 83 14.28 -4.39 -2.07
CA GLU A 83 14.48 -5.33 -3.19
C GLU A 83 14.46 -6.82 -2.77
N ASN A 84 14.37 -7.12 -1.47
CA ASN A 84 14.35 -8.46 -0.93
C ASN A 84 12.94 -8.87 -0.48
N GLY A 85 12.17 -9.42 -1.42
CA GLY A 85 11.37 -10.64 -1.25
C GLY A 85 10.42 -10.86 -0.06
N ASP A 86 10.12 -9.89 0.81
CA ASP A 86 9.04 -10.09 1.79
C ASP A 86 7.68 -9.80 1.17
N VAL A 87 6.66 -10.48 1.68
CA VAL A 87 5.27 -10.40 1.24
C VAL A 87 4.80 -8.93 1.17
N ILE A 88 4.43 -8.46 -0.02
CA ILE A 88 3.93 -7.10 -0.32
C ILE A 88 2.43 -7.10 -0.63
N PHE A 89 1.76 -5.95 -0.52
CA PHE A 89 0.45 -5.79 -1.16
C PHE A 89 0.61 -5.87 -2.68
N LEU A 90 -0.37 -6.46 -3.37
CA LEU A 90 -0.44 -6.45 -4.83
C LEU A 90 -0.35 -5.01 -5.36
N GLU A 91 0.31 -4.83 -6.50
CA GLU A 91 0.28 -3.57 -7.22
C GLU A 91 -1.20 -3.21 -7.53
N PRO A 92 -1.62 -1.94 -7.43
CA PRO A 92 -3.04 -1.56 -7.49
C PRO A 92 -3.81 -2.09 -8.69
N HIS A 93 -3.21 -2.09 -9.89
CA HIS A 93 -3.82 -2.63 -11.10
C HIS A 93 -3.94 -4.15 -11.02
N ALA A 94 -2.92 -4.85 -10.50
CA ALA A 94 -2.99 -6.29 -10.27
C ALA A 94 -4.02 -6.66 -9.19
N ALA A 95 -4.12 -5.89 -8.12
CA ALA A 95 -5.15 -6.05 -7.09
C ALA A 95 -6.56 -5.88 -7.66
N TYR A 96 -6.75 -4.88 -8.52
CA TYR A 96 -8.02 -4.66 -9.20
C TYR A 96 -8.36 -5.81 -10.16
N LEU A 97 -7.39 -6.29 -10.94
CA LEU A 97 -7.58 -7.49 -11.78
C LEU A 97 -7.98 -8.71 -10.97
N GLN A 98 -7.37 -8.91 -9.78
CA GLN A 98 -7.76 -9.98 -8.87
C GLN A 98 -9.22 -9.86 -8.42
N LYS A 99 -9.70 -8.63 -8.15
CA LYS A 99 -11.10 -8.39 -7.79
C LYS A 99 -12.04 -8.73 -8.95
N ILE A 100 -11.76 -8.22 -10.16
CA ILE A 100 -12.52 -8.54 -11.37
C ILE A 100 -12.61 -10.05 -11.56
N MET A 101 -11.47 -10.70 -11.47
CA MET A 101 -11.37 -12.13 -11.67
C MET A 101 -12.18 -12.92 -10.66
N LEU A 102 -12.52 -12.40 -9.47
CA LEU A 102 -13.44 -13.10 -8.57
C LEU A 102 -14.90 -13.04 -9.06
N GLU A 103 -15.28 -11.94 -9.72
CA GLU A 103 -16.65 -11.62 -10.14
C GLU A 103 -17.02 -12.18 -11.53
N LEU A 104 -16.03 -12.43 -12.41
CA LEU A 104 -16.26 -12.95 -13.77
C LEU A 104 -16.84 -14.38 -13.83
N ALA A 105 -17.59 -14.68 -14.88
CA ALA A 105 -18.01 -16.05 -15.21
C ALA A 105 -16.79 -16.92 -15.62
N PRO A 106 -16.87 -18.26 -15.47
CA PRO A 106 -15.75 -19.17 -15.78
C PRO A 106 -15.14 -18.97 -17.17
N GLU A 107 -15.97 -18.80 -18.21
CA GLU A 107 -15.51 -18.65 -19.59
C GLU A 107 -14.77 -17.32 -19.81
N GLN A 108 -15.21 -16.25 -19.12
CA GLN A 108 -14.56 -14.95 -19.15
C GLN A 108 -13.23 -14.98 -18.39
N LYS A 109 -13.17 -15.70 -17.25
CA LYS A 109 -11.94 -15.93 -16.48
C LYS A 109 -10.89 -16.62 -17.36
N ASP A 110 -11.26 -17.71 -18.03
CA ASP A 110 -10.34 -18.46 -18.89
C ASP A 110 -9.79 -17.58 -20.02
N LEU A 111 -10.65 -16.76 -20.64
CA LEU A 111 -10.23 -15.86 -21.70
C LEU A 111 -9.28 -14.77 -21.18
N LEU A 112 -9.57 -14.19 -20.02
CA LEU A 112 -8.70 -13.22 -19.35
C LEU A 112 -7.34 -13.82 -18.99
N MET A 113 -7.32 -15.02 -18.41
CA MET A 113 -6.07 -15.72 -18.09
C MET A 113 -5.24 -16.00 -19.34
N ALA A 114 -5.86 -16.48 -20.42
CA ALA A 114 -5.19 -16.71 -21.69
C ALA A 114 -4.62 -15.40 -22.27
N TYR A 115 -5.39 -14.32 -22.22
CA TYR A 115 -4.95 -13.02 -22.69
C TYR A 115 -3.78 -12.46 -21.88
N ILE A 116 -3.84 -12.53 -20.55
CA ILE A 116 -2.74 -12.11 -19.67
C ILE A 116 -1.48 -12.92 -19.99
N LYS A 117 -1.60 -14.24 -20.17
CA LYS A 117 -0.46 -15.10 -20.52
C LYS A 117 0.22 -14.72 -21.84
N LEU A 118 -0.56 -14.29 -22.83
CA LEU A 118 -0.05 -13.85 -24.13
C LEU A 118 0.56 -12.45 -24.07
N THR A 119 0.04 -11.59 -23.17
CA THR A 119 0.38 -10.16 -23.14
C THR A 119 1.55 -9.87 -22.20
N PHE A 120 1.62 -10.52 -21.05
CA PHE A 120 2.62 -10.24 -20.02
C PHE A 120 3.69 -11.34 -20.00
N PRO A 121 4.97 -11.00 -19.79
CA PRO A 121 6.02 -12.00 -19.61
C PRO A 121 5.60 -12.95 -18.48
N GLN A 122 5.75 -14.25 -18.70
CA GLN A 122 5.44 -15.22 -17.66
C GLN A 122 6.38 -14.97 -16.49
N ALA A 123 5.82 -14.74 -15.31
CA ALA A 123 6.59 -14.89 -14.09
C ALA A 123 7.14 -16.33 -14.10
N SER A 124 8.46 -16.49 -13.95
CA SER A 124 8.92 -17.69 -13.28
C SER A 124 8.28 -17.60 -11.90
N LEU A 125 7.40 -18.53 -11.50
CA LEU A 125 7.29 -19.04 -10.12
C LEU A 125 5.92 -19.66 -9.84
N GLU A 126 5.99 -20.73 -9.05
CA GLU A 126 4.92 -21.27 -8.24
C GLU A 126 4.33 -20.15 -7.35
N GLN A 127 3.05 -19.80 -7.56
CA GLN A 127 2.18 -19.02 -6.67
C GLN A 127 2.90 -18.09 -5.66
N ALA A 128 3.28 -16.88 -6.09
CA ALA A 128 3.81 -15.88 -5.17
C ALA A 128 2.79 -15.54 -4.06
N SER A 129 3.32 -15.32 -2.85
CA SER A 129 2.55 -14.95 -1.66
C SER A 129 2.48 -13.43 -1.54
N TYR A 130 1.28 -12.89 -1.37
CA TYR A 130 1.01 -11.46 -1.26
C TYR A 130 0.26 -11.14 0.03
N LEU A 131 0.29 -9.89 0.48
CA LEU A 131 -0.57 -9.41 1.54
C LEU A 131 -1.95 -9.12 0.94
N SER A 132 -2.97 -9.58 1.63
CA SER A 132 -4.35 -9.23 1.38
C SER A 132 -4.91 -8.49 2.57
N MET A 133 -5.68 -7.46 2.25
CA MET A 133 -6.57 -6.83 3.18
C MET A 133 -7.89 -6.60 2.45
N PRO A 134 -8.83 -7.57 2.51
CA PRO A 134 -10.11 -7.42 1.80
C PRO A 134 -10.87 -6.17 2.27
N GLN A 135 -10.70 -5.78 3.54
CA GLN A 135 -10.99 -4.47 4.13
C GLN A 135 -10.08 -4.27 5.36
N PRO A 136 -9.58 -3.06 5.68
CA PRO A 136 -8.89 -2.82 6.95
C PRO A 136 -9.84 -3.00 8.13
N LEU A 137 -9.38 -3.67 9.19
CA LEU A 137 -10.16 -3.75 10.43
C LEU A 137 -10.45 -2.32 10.91
N SER A 138 -11.73 -2.00 11.04
CA SER A 138 -12.18 -0.77 11.68
C SER A 138 -11.72 -0.76 13.15
N GLY A 139 -11.65 0.41 13.77
CA GLY A 139 -11.32 0.52 15.21
C GLY A 139 -12.12 -0.43 16.10
N PRO A 140 -13.45 -0.58 15.92
CA PRO A 140 -14.24 -1.58 16.63
C PRO A 140 -13.82 -3.04 16.38
N GLU A 141 -13.53 -3.43 15.14
CA GLU A 141 -13.12 -4.80 14.83
C GLU A 141 -11.72 -5.12 15.38
N LEU A 142 -10.80 -4.14 15.32
CA LEU A 142 -9.50 -4.23 15.96
C LEU A 142 -9.63 -4.35 17.49
N GLY A 143 -10.52 -3.56 18.09
CA GLY A 143 -10.84 -3.62 19.52
C GLY A 143 -11.35 -5.00 19.94
N ALA A 144 -12.32 -5.56 19.20
CA ALA A 144 -12.85 -6.89 19.43
C ALA A 144 -11.76 -7.97 19.31
N LYS A 145 -10.90 -7.87 18.29
CA LYS A 145 -9.77 -8.80 18.12
C LYS A 145 -8.77 -8.74 19.26
N ILE A 146 -8.44 -7.54 19.75
CA ILE A 146 -7.56 -7.35 20.91
C ILE A 146 -8.19 -7.97 22.16
N GLN A 147 -9.49 -7.79 22.36
CA GLN A 147 -10.23 -8.42 23.45
C GLN A 147 -10.16 -9.94 23.36
N ASP A 148 -10.42 -10.51 22.18
CA ASP A 148 -10.37 -11.96 21.97
C ASP A 148 -8.99 -12.54 22.29
N GLU A 149 -7.92 -11.91 21.78
CA GLU A 149 -6.55 -12.35 22.02
C GLU A 149 -6.13 -12.22 23.50
N ARG A 150 -6.62 -11.17 24.17
CA ARG A 150 -6.43 -10.98 25.61
C ARG A 150 -7.14 -12.08 26.42
N VAL A 151 -8.40 -12.39 26.09
CA VAL A 151 -9.21 -13.39 26.80
C VAL A 151 -8.65 -14.81 26.58
N LYS A 152 -8.18 -15.13 25.37
CA LYS A 152 -7.48 -16.41 25.09
C LYS A 152 -6.26 -16.64 25.99
N ARG A 153 -5.61 -15.56 26.43
CA ARG A 153 -4.45 -15.57 27.34
C ARG A 153 -4.85 -15.44 28.82
N GLU A 154 -6.15 -15.43 29.12
CA GLU A 154 -6.71 -15.25 30.46
C GLU A 154 -6.26 -13.95 31.15
N TRP A 155 -5.97 -12.90 30.37
CA TRP A 155 -5.52 -11.62 30.91
C TRP A 155 -6.69 -10.68 31.20
N SER A 156 -6.62 -9.93 32.28
CA SER A 156 -7.50 -8.78 32.53
C SER A 156 -7.11 -7.58 31.66
N GLN A 157 -8.03 -6.62 31.48
CA GLN A 157 -7.71 -5.37 30.80
C GLN A 157 -6.52 -4.64 31.45
N GLY A 158 -6.45 -4.61 32.79
CA GLY A 158 -5.32 -4.01 33.49
C GLY A 158 -3.99 -4.72 33.19
N GLN A 159 -4.01 -6.04 33.02
CA GLN A 159 -2.82 -6.82 32.69
C GLN A 159 -2.28 -6.56 31.28
N LEU A 160 -3.15 -6.49 30.27
CA LEU A 160 -2.73 -6.13 28.91
C LEU A 160 -2.33 -4.66 28.83
N ALA A 161 -3.10 -3.76 29.45
CA ALA A 161 -2.80 -2.33 29.48
C ALA A 161 -1.40 -2.07 30.07
N ASN A 162 -1.07 -2.68 31.21
CA ASN A 162 0.25 -2.57 31.81
C ASN A 162 1.36 -3.08 30.89
N ARG A 163 1.17 -4.23 30.23
CA ARG A 163 2.16 -4.79 29.27
C ARG A 163 2.36 -3.88 28.06
N ALA A 164 1.29 -3.31 27.54
CA ALA A 164 1.32 -2.36 26.43
C ALA A 164 1.69 -0.94 26.88
N SER A 165 1.98 -0.68 28.16
CA SER A 165 2.18 0.66 28.77
C SER A 165 0.99 1.64 28.63
N LEU A 166 -0.23 1.14 28.43
CA LEU A 166 -1.47 1.91 28.27
C LEU A 166 -2.23 2.02 29.60
N SER A 167 -3.19 2.94 29.69
CA SER A 167 -4.13 2.96 30.80
C SER A 167 -5.22 1.90 30.62
N GLN A 168 -5.68 1.29 31.71
CA GLN A 168 -6.78 0.33 31.65
C GLN A 168 -8.05 0.96 31.04
N GLY A 169 -8.35 2.22 31.39
CA GLY A 169 -9.51 2.93 30.85
C GLY A 169 -9.44 3.11 29.34
N TYR A 170 -8.26 3.44 28.80
CA TYR A 170 -8.07 3.55 27.36
C TYR A 170 -8.19 2.19 26.66
N LEU A 171 -7.61 1.13 27.23
CA LEU A 171 -7.78 -0.23 26.68
C LEU A 171 -9.27 -0.64 26.66
N SER A 172 -10.02 -0.31 27.71
CA SER A 172 -11.46 -0.58 27.74
C SER A 172 -12.22 0.16 26.63
N GLN A 173 -11.92 1.44 26.41
CA GLN A 173 -12.53 2.22 25.31
C GLN A 173 -12.17 1.62 23.95
N LEU A 174 -10.95 1.12 23.80
CA LEU A 174 -10.49 0.49 22.57
C LEU A 174 -11.22 -0.82 22.31
N GLU A 175 -11.29 -1.73 23.30
CA GLU A 175 -12.01 -3.00 23.19
C GLU A 175 -13.52 -2.85 22.95
N ASN A 176 -14.13 -1.78 23.49
CA ASN A 176 -15.55 -1.46 23.28
C ASN A 176 -15.82 -0.78 21.93
N GLY A 177 -14.78 -0.44 21.15
CA GLY A 177 -14.91 0.23 19.86
C GLY A 177 -15.21 1.73 19.94
N ASP A 178 -14.99 2.36 21.09
CA ASP A 178 -15.08 3.82 21.27
C ASP A 178 -13.91 4.53 20.56
N VAL A 179 -12.75 3.86 20.47
CA VAL A 179 -11.59 4.33 19.71
C VAL A 179 -11.71 3.88 18.26
N LYS A 180 -12.08 4.80 17.36
CA LYS A 180 -12.29 4.48 15.93
C LYS A 180 -11.00 4.29 15.14
N SER A 181 -9.92 4.98 15.53
CA SER A 181 -8.65 5.01 14.79
C SER A 181 -7.47 5.08 15.75
N PRO A 182 -7.05 3.96 16.37
CA PRO A 182 -5.85 3.96 17.21
C PRO A 182 -4.59 4.23 16.38
N SER A 183 -3.62 4.94 16.96
CA SER A 183 -2.36 5.29 16.29
C SER A 183 -1.52 4.04 16.01
N LEU A 184 -0.60 4.09 15.03
CA LEU A 184 0.29 2.96 14.75
C LEU A 184 1.06 2.54 16.00
N SER A 185 1.60 3.51 16.75
CA SER A 185 2.34 3.22 17.99
C SER A 185 1.49 2.50 19.05
N VAL A 186 0.19 2.80 19.15
CA VAL A 186 -0.72 2.08 20.06
C VAL A 186 -0.91 0.64 19.61
N VAL A 187 -1.17 0.42 18.31
CA VAL A 187 -1.39 -0.93 17.77
C VAL A 187 -0.12 -1.77 17.90
N ASP A 188 1.05 -1.20 17.62
CA ASP A 188 2.37 -1.84 17.74
C ASP A 188 2.69 -2.26 19.19
N ARG A 189 2.38 -1.39 20.16
CA ARG A 189 2.55 -1.71 21.59
C ARG A 189 1.63 -2.83 22.04
N ILE A 190 0.41 -2.89 21.50
CA ILE A 190 -0.54 -3.95 21.81
C ILE A 190 -0.11 -5.27 21.13
N SER A 191 0.30 -5.25 19.87
CA SER A 191 0.79 -6.44 19.16
C SER A 191 2.04 -7.01 19.84
N THR A 192 2.98 -6.15 20.21
CA THR A 192 4.17 -6.53 20.99
C THR A 192 3.77 -7.13 22.34
N ALA A 193 2.84 -6.52 23.07
CA ALA A 193 2.37 -7.03 24.37
C ALA A 193 1.64 -8.38 24.25
N LEU A 194 1.00 -8.65 23.11
CA LEU A 194 0.32 -9.90 22.80
C LEU A 194 1.26 -10.95 22.18
N GLU A 195 2.52 -10.59 21.89
CA GLU A 195 3.50 -11.41 21.15
C GLU A 195 2.96 -11.85 19.77
N MET A 196 2.34 -10.90 19.05
CA MET A 196 1.76 -11.12 17.72
C MET A 196 2.42 -10.20 16.70
N ASP A 197 2.49 -10.65 15.45
CA ASP A 197 2.79 -9.75 14.35
C ASP A 197 1.69 -8.69 14.24
N ILE A 198 2.08 -7.44 14.00
CA ILE A 198 1.13 -6.33 13.87
C ILE A 198 0.17 -6.55 12.69
N LYS A 199 0.63 -7.20 11.61
CA LYS A 199 -0.16 -7.61 10.45
C LYS A 199 -1.24 -8.59 10.86
N ASP A 200 -0.87 -9.60 11.64
CA ASP A 200 -1.81 -10.58 12.17
C ASP A 200 -2.83 -9.91 13.06
N LEU A 201 -2.42 -9.03 13.99
CA LEU A 201 -3.35 -8.31 14.86
C LEU A 201 -4.32 -7.44 14.04
N ALA A 202 -3.82 -6.77 13.02
CA ALA A 202 -4.62 -5.90 12.16
C ALA A 202 -5.46 -6.64 11.10
N GLY A 203 -5.41 -7.97 11.07
CA GLY A 203 -6.19 -8.76 10.11
C GLY A 203 -5.65 -8.73 8.68
N VAL A 204 -4.41 -8.29 8.49
CA VAL A 204 -3.67 -8.49 7.24
C VAL A 204 -3.36 -9.98 7.15
N THR A 205 -3.67 -10.61 6.03
CA THR A 205 -3.39 -12.03 5.83
C THR A 205 -2.56 -12.24 4.57
N THR A 206 -1.81 -13.33 4.52
CA THR A 206 -1.15 -13.74 3.28
C THR A 206 -2.17 -14.43 2.37
N MET A 207 -2.24 -14.00 1.11
CA MET A 207 -3.01 -14.64 0.06
C MET A 207 -2.10 -15.17 -1.04
N LYS A 208 -2.54 -16.27 -1.67
CA LYS A 208 -1.99 -16.71 -2.95
C LYS A 208 -2.82 -16.11 -4.07
N VAL A 209 -2.15 -15.60 -5.09
CA VAL A 209 -2.80 -15.16 -6.33
C VAL A 209 -2.44 -16.10 -7.47
N PRO A 210 -3.29 -16.19 -8.51
CA PRO A 210 -2.93 -16.90 -9.73
C PRO A 210 -1.67 -16.33 -10.38
N GLY A 211 -0.88 -17.19 -11.03
CA GLY A 211 0.40 -16.81 -11.61
C GLY A 211 0.28 -15.73 -12.69
N GLU A 212 -0.86 -15.67 -13.36
CA GLU A 212 -1.20 -14.64 -14.34
C GLU A 212 -1.31 -13.26 -13.69
N ILE A 213 -1.99 -13.15 -12.55
CA ILE A 213 -2.08 -11.89 -11.78
C ILE A 213 -0.70 -11.51 -11.23
N ALA A 214 0.05 -12.48 -10.70
CA ALA A 214 1.42 -12.25 -10.24
C ALA A 214 2.34 -11.76 -11.38
N SER A 215 2.14 -12.26 -12.60
CA SER A 215 2.89 -11.83 -13.79
C SER A 215 2.61 -10.37 -14.15
N VAL A 216 1.36 -9.92 -13.99
CA VAL A 216 1.02 -8.50 -14.16
C VAL A 216 1.68 -7.66 -13.08
N ASP A 217 1.56 -8.04 -11.81
CA ASP A 217 2.19 -7.36 -10.68
C ASP A 217 3.72 -7.22 -10.88
N GLN A 218 4.40 -8.33 -11.18
CA GLN A 218 5.85 -8.35 -11.41
C GLN A 218 6.23 -7.45 -12.60
N PHE A 219 5.48 -7.51 -13.70
CA PHE A 219 5.74 -6.67 -14.88
C PHE A 219 5.58 -5.17 -14.58
N LEU A 220 4.58 -4.79 -13.79
CA LEU A 220 4.35 -3.39 -13.41
C LEU A 220 5.41 -2.87 -12.45
N ARG A 221 5.97 -3.74 -11.61
CA ARG A 221 7.07 -3.41 -10.70
C ARG A 221 8.44 -3.43 -11.35
N ASP A 222 8.62 -4.08 -12.49
CA ASP A 222 9.92 -4.19 -13.16
C ASP A 222 10.44 -2.80 -13.58
N GLU A 223 11.53 -2.35 -12.95
CA GLU A 223 12.17 -1.07 -13.23
C GLU A 223 12.86 -1.03 -14.59
N ASN A 224 13.18 -2.19 -15.17
CA ASN A 224 13.78 -2.29 -16.50
C ASN A 224 12.75 -2.08 -17.63
N VAL A 225 11.45 -2.15 -17.31
CA VAL A 225 10.38 -1.91 -18.27
C VAL A 225 10.03 -0.42 -18.27
N THR A 226 10.11 0.21 -19.45
CA THR A 226 9.77 1.62 -19.59
C THR A 226 8.28 1.86 -19.36
N GLN A 227 7.97 3.07 -18.89
CA GLN A 227 6.60 3.46 -18.57
C GLN A 227 5.66 3.39 -19.78
N ASP A 228 6.11 3.82 -20.97
CA ASP A 228 5.32 3.72 -22.21
C ASP A 228 4.92 2.27 -22.55
N VAL A 229 5.79 1.31 -22.25
CA VAL A 229 5.52 -0.11 -22.49
C VAL A 229 4.51 -0.63 -21.47
N LYS A 230 4.62 -0.20 -20.20
CA LYS A 230 3.62 -0.50 -19.16
C LYS A 230 2.25 0.03 -19.55
N ASP A 231 2.16 1.30 -19.91
CA ASP A 231 0.93 1.98 -20.32
C ASP A 231 0.28 1.30 -21.53
N ALA A 232 1.06 0.95 -22.55
CA ALA A 232 0.56 0.30 -23.75
C ALA A 232 -0.05 -1.08 -23.44
N LYS A 233 0.61 -1.89 -22.60
CA LYS A 233 0.08 -3.21 -22.20
C LYS A 233 -1.15 -3.08 -21.30
N LEU A 234 -1.15 -2.16 -20.33
CA LEU A 234 -2.32 -1.89 -19.49
C LEU A 234 -3.51 -1.42 -20.33
N LYS A 235 -3.30 -0.52 -21.30
CA LYS A 235 -4.35 -0.07 -22.21
C LYS A 235 -4.90 -1.22 -23.05
N SER A 236 -4.03 -2.11 -23.54
CA SER A 236 -4.45 -3.30 -24.27
C SER A 236 -5.30 -4.22 -23.38
N LEU A 237 -4.91 -4.41 -22.12
CA LEU A 237 -5.66 -5.19 -21.14
C LEU A 237 -7.03 -4.56 -20.82
N MET A 238 -7.09 -3.24 -20.63
CA MET A 238 -8.35 -2.51 -20.42
C MET A 238 -9.30 -2.69 -21.60
N ASN A 239 -8.82 -2.48 -22.83
CA ASN A 239 -9.65 -2.69 -24.03
C ASN A 239 -10.17 -4.13 -24.12
N PHE A 240 -9.36 -5.11 -23.72
CA PHE A 240 -9.77 -6.50 -23.69
C PHE A 240 -10.85 -6.77 -22.62
N LEU A 241 -10.70 -6.19 -21.42
CA LEU A 241 -11.70 -6.28 -20.35
C LEU A 241 -13.06 -5.68 -20.76
N GLU A 242 -13.05 -4.55 -21.48
CA GLU A 242 -14.27 -3.96 -22.05
C GLU A 242 -14.99 -4.94 -23.01
N ILE A 243 -14.24 -5.69 -23.80
CA ILE A 243 -14.78 -6.68 -24.75
C ILE A 243 -15.44 -7.85 -24.02
N ILE A 244 -14.82 -8.33 -22.92
CA ILE A 244 -15.32 -9.50 -22.21
C ILE A 244 -16.37 -9.18 -21.15
N GLY A 245 -16.68 -7.89 -20.92
CA GLY A 245 -17.98 -7.44 -20.44
C GLY A 245 -18.04 -6.80 -19.05
N ASP A 246 -17.28 -5.72 -18.80
CA ASP A 246 -17.65 -4.78 -17.73
C ASP A 246 -17.34 -3.30 -18.10
N PRO A 247 -18.35 -2.40 -18.11
CA PRO A 247 -18.19 -0.97 -18.37
C PRO A 247 -17.80 -0.09 -17.15
N VAL A 248 -17.62 -0.65 -15.95
CA VAL A 248 -17.24 0.07 -14.69
C VAL A 248 -15.75 0.43 -14.64
N PHE A 249 -14.95 -0.03 -15.60
CA PHE A 249 -13.48 0.00 -15.53
C PHE A 249 -12.81 1.35 -15.77
N GLN A 250 -13.37 2.22 -16.60
CA GLN A 250 -12.67 3.46 -16.98
C GLN A 250 -12.44 4.40 -15.80
N ASP A 251 -13.31 4.37 -14.78
CA ASP A 251 -13.21 5.27 -13.64
C ASP A 251 -12.22 4.79 -12.56
N ASN A 252 -11.89 3.49 -12.52
CA ASN A 252 -11.10 2.87 -11.44
C ASN A 252 -9.70 2.41 -11.85
N PHE A 253 -9.45 2.18 -13.14
CA PHE A 253 -8.15 1.73 -13.66
C PHE A 253 -7.37 2.94 -14.17
N ILE A 254 -6.28 3.32 -13.50
CA ILE A 254 -5.55 4.55 -13.81
C ILE A 254 -4.40 4.24 -14.77
N ILE A 255 -4.40 4.83 -15.96
CA ILE A 255 -3.21 4.74 -16.83
C ILE A 255 -2.04 5.35 -16.06
N LEU A 256 -0.98 4.56 -15.87
CA LEU A 256 0.22 4.99 -15.17
C LEU A 256 0.77 6.27 -15.83
N PRO A 257 1.31 7.21 -15.04
CA PRO A 257 1.79 8.48 -15.57
C PRO A 257 3.03 8.20 -16.40
N ARG A 258 3.26 8.96 -17.47
CA ARG A 258 4.62 9.02 -18.01
C ARG A 258 5.50 9.72 -16.98
N ASN A 259 6.59 9.09 -16.54
CA ASN A 259 7.64 9.78 -15.79
C ASN A 259 8.09 10.97 -16.63
N GLN A 260 7.58 12.17 -16.33
CA GLN A 260 8.13 13.40 -16.86
C GLN A 260 9.46 13.57 -16.15
N GLN A 261 10.53 13.07 -16.78
CA GLN A 261 11.86 13.56 -16.46
C GLN A 261 11.80 15.08 -16.60
N ASP A 262 12.24 15.76 -15.54
CA ASP A 262 12.37 17.21 -15.45
C ASP A 262 13.02 17.78 -16.73
N THR A 263 12.20 18.21 -17.69
CA THR A 263 12.65 19.08 -18.78
C THR A 263 12.51 20.53 -18.32
N SER A 264 13.11 20.87 -17.19
CA SER A 264 13.41 22.25 -16.85
C SER A 264 14.77 22.60 -17.47
N THR A 265 14.76 22.80 -18.79
CA THR A 265 15.85 23.48 -19.49
C THR A 265 15.98 24.88 -18.89
N PRO A 266 17.15 25.32 -18.38
CA PRO A 266 17.33 26.71 -18.02
C PRO A 266 17.31 27.52 -19.31
N ALA A 267 16.35 28.44 -19.43
CA ALA A 267 16.41 29.45 -20.47
C ALA A 267 17.69 30.27 -20.27
N GLN A 268 18.48 30.36 -21.34
CA GLN A 268 19.67 31.21 -21.47
C GLN A 268 19.29 32.69 -21.42
#